data_AF-A0A936CQM3-F1
#
_entry.id   AF-A0A936CQM3-F1
#
_cell.length_a   1.000
_cell.length_b   1.000
_cell.length_c   1.000
_cell.angle_alpha   90.00
_cell.angle_beta   90.00
_cell.angle_gamma   90.00
#
_symmetry.space_group_name_H-M   'P 1'
#
loop_
_entity.id
_entity.type
_entity.pdbx_description
1 polymer ?
#
loop_
_entity_poly.entity_id
_entity_poly.type
_entity_poly.pdbx_seq_one_letter_code
_entity_poly.pdbx_strand_id
1 'polypeptide(L)'
;MAQVVFAILITLALLLITYTIVLIMYIRSCHATAGINGLNVQNAVPVTIVIAARNEEDNILECVSSCLDQDYPEDLLEVIVVDDQSEDDTYTILENQVKDYRFKLMRLGVWKRTTIVGSKKKRRSHMELIMLKAP
;
A
#
# COMPACT_ATOMS: atom_id res chain seq x y z
N MET A 1 -55.40 7.20 -26.13
CA MET A 1 -54.82 7.31 -24.78
C MET A 1 -54.05 6.05 -24.38
N ALA A 2 -54.67 4.87 -24.28
CA ALA A 2 -53.98 3.64 -23.86
C ALA A 2 -52.76 3.28 -24.74
N GLN A 3 -52.88 3.33 -26.07
CA GLN A 3 -51.77 3.04 -27.00
C GLN A 3 -50.56 3.97 -26.79
N VAL A 4 -50.80 5.26 -26.51
CA VAL A 4 -49.75 6.24 -26.25
C VAL A 4 -49.06 5.96 -24.92
N VAL A 5 -49.82 5.59 -23.89
CA VAL A 5 -49.27 5.20 -22.58
C VAL A 5 -48.39 3.96 -22.70
N PHE A 6 -48.82 2.93 -23.45
CA PHE A 6 -48.00 1.75 -23.70
C PHE A 6 -46.69 2.07 -24.42
N ALA A 7 -46.72 2.96 -25.42
CA ALA A 7 -45.51 3.39 -26.13
C ALA A 7 -44.51 4.08 -25.18
N ILE A 8 -44.99 4.99 -24.32
CA ILE A 8 -44.15 5.70 -23.34
C ILE A 8 -43.50 4.73 -22.35
N LEU A 9 -44.26 3.77 -21.83
CA LEU A 9 -43.74 2.76 -20.89
C LEU A 9 -42.64 1.90 -21.53
N ILE A 10 -42.81 1.50 -22.80
CA ILE A 10 -41.79 0.75 -23.54
C ILE A 10 -40.53 1.58 -23.72
N THR A 11 -40.65 2.85 -24.11
CA THR A 11 -39.49 3.74 -24.27
C THR A 11 -38.74 3.94 -22.96
N LEU A 12 -39.45 4.16 -21.84
CA LEU A 12 -38.82 4.29 -20.52
C LEU A 12 -38.13 3.01 -20.06
N ALA A 13 -38.74 1.85 -20.31
CA ALA A 13 -38.13 0.55 -20.00
C ALA A 13 -36.83 0.34 -20.80
N LEU A 14 -36.83 0.68 -22.09
CA LEU A 14 -35.64 0.60 -22.94
C LEU A 14 -34.53 1.53 -22.44
N LEU A 15 -34.85 2.77 -22.08
CA LEU A 15 -33.87 3.70 -21.50
C LEU A 15 -33.27 3.15 -20.20
N LEU A 16 -34.10 2.59 -19.31
CA LEU A 16 -33.64 2.01 -18.05
C LEU A 16 -32.71 0.80 -18.29
N ILE A 17 -33.05 -0.07 -19.25
CA ILE A 17 -32.21 -1.22 -19.63
C ILE A 17 -30.88 -0.75 -20.22
N THR A 18 -30.87 0.25 -21.10
CA THR A 18 -29.61 0.79 -21.64
C THR A 18 -28.74 1.41 -20.54
N TYR A 19 -29.34 2.12 -19.59
CA TYR A 19 -28.65 2.70 -18.44
C TYR A 19 -28.02 1.62 -17.55
N THR A 20 -28.74 0.55 -17.22
CA THR A 20 -28.20 -0.54 -16.38
C THR A 20 -27.08 -1.30 -17.07
N ILE A 21 -27.15 -1.50 -18.40
CA ILE A 21 -26.06 -2.12 -19.18
C ILE A 21 -24.80 -1.25 -19.13
N VAL A 22 -24.90 0.06 -19.36
CA VAL A 22 -23.76 0.98 -19.30
C VAL A 22 -23.16 1.03 -17.90
N LEU A 23 -24.00 1.05 -16.86
CA LEU A 23 -23.55 1.03 -15.47
C LEU A 23 -22.77 -0.26 -15.14
N ILE A 24 -23.27 -1.42 -15.58
CA ILE A 24 -22.58 -2.70 -15.42
C ILE A 24 -21.24 -2.69 -16.17
N MET A 25 -21.20 -2.17 -17.40
CA MET A 25 -19.94 -2.04 -18.16
C MET A 25 -18.93 -1.13 -17.44
N TYR A 26 -19.39 -0.02 -16.86
CA TYR A 26 -18.54 0.89 -16.10
C TYR A 26 -17.97 0.23 -14.84
N ILE A 27 -18.82 -0.44 -14.04
CA ILE A 27 -18.39 -1.16 -12.84
C ILE A 27 -17.38 -2.26 -13.20
N ARG A 28 -17.66 -3.02 -14.26
CA ARG A 28 -16.73 -4.04 -14.78
C ARG A 28 -15.44 -3.42 -15.29
N SER A 29 -15.48 -2.24 -15.92
CA SER A 29 -14.30 -1.53 -16.40
C SER A 29 -13.40 -1.04 -15.27
N CYS A 30 -13.97 -0.57 -14.15
CA CYS A 30 -13.20 -0.21 -12.96
C CYS A 30 -12.55 -1.44 -12.30
N HIS A 31 -13.23 -2.60 -12.33
CA HIS A 31 -12.62 -3.86 -11.89
C HIS A 31 -11.64 -4.47 -12.91
N ALA A 32 -11.74 -4.11 -14.20
CA ALA A 32 -10.92 -4.64 -15.28
C ALA A 32 -9.61 -3.87 -15.52
N THR A 33 -9.37 -2.76 -14.81
CA THR A 33 -8.06 -2.08 -14.80
C THR A 33 -7.05 -2.70 -13.82
N ALA A 34 -7.40 -3.78 -13.10
CA ALA A 34 -6.50 -4.52 -12.21
C ALA A 34 -5.63 -5.54 -12.97
N GLY A 35 -4.98 -5.11 -14.05
CA GLY A 35 -4.09 -5.96 -14.81
C GLY A 35 -3.29 -5.14 -15.80
N ILE A 36 -2.19 -4.55 -15.33
CA ILE A 36 -1.11 -4.09 -16.21
C ILE A 36 -0.44 -5.36 -16.77
N ASN A 37 -1.16 -6.10 -17.61
CA ASN A 37 -0.69 -7.33 -18.21
C ASN A 37 0.41 -6.96 -19.21
N GLY A 38 1.66 -6.95 -18.75
CA GLY A 38 2.81 -6.72 -19.62
C GLY A 38 3.91 -5.80 -19.09
N LEU A 39 3.99 -5.51 -17.78
CA LEU A 39 5.27 -5.02 -17.26
C LEU A 39 6.28 -6.16 -17.37
N ASN A 40 7.18 -6.06 -18.33
CA ASN A 40 8.27 -7.01 -18.54
C ASN A 40 9.12 -7.05 -17.26
N VAL A 41 8.94 -8.08 -16.44
CA VAL A 41 9.62 -8.32 -15.15
C VAL A 41 11.15 -8.24 -15.30
N GLN A 42 11.68 -8.44 -16.52
CA GLN A 42 13.11 -8.33 -16.81
C GLN A 42 13.70 -6.92 -16.55
N ASN A 43 12.87 -5.88 -16.45
CA ASN A 43 13.30 -4.52 -16.09
C ASN A 43 12.73 -4.04 -14.74
N ALA A 44 12.27 -4.95 -13.88
CA ALA A 44 11.81 -4.57 -12.54
C ALA A 44 12.96 -3.95 -11.74
N VAL A 45 12.68 -2.84 -11.06
CA VAL A 45 13.64 -2.13 -10.20
C VAL A 45 13.33 -2.38 -8.73
N PRO A 46 14.31 -2.33 -7.82
CA PRO A 46 14.00 -2.38 -6.39
C PRO A 46 13.07 -1.23 -5.99
N VAL A 47 12.00 -1.55 -5.26
CA VAL A 47 11.00 -0.60 -4.73
C VAL A 47 10.88 -0.79 -3.22
N THR A 48 10.92 0.33 -2.50
CA THR A 48 10.64 0.37 -1.07
C THR A 48 9.37 1.18 -0.82
N ILE A 49 8.36 0.56 -0.22
CA ILE A 49 7.15 1.22 0.25
C ILE A 49 7.41 1.71 1.68
N VAL A 50 7.32 3.02 1.91
CA VAL A 50 7.47 3.60 3.24
C VAL A 50 6.11 4.08 3.73
N ILE A 51 5.66 3.52 4.86
CA ILE A 51 4.37 3.83 5.48
C ILE A 51 4.65 4.62 6.76
N ALA A 52 4.20 5.87 6.81
CA ALA A 52 4.15 6.61 8.07
C ALA A 52 2.87 6.21 8.81
N ALA A 53 3.00 5.72 10.03
CA ALA A 53 1.88 5.24 10.83
C ALA A 53 1.77 6.04 12.13
N ARG A 54 0.56 6.49 12.46
CA ARG A 54 0.24 7.10 13.75
C ARG A 54 -1.21 6.80 14.12
N ASN A 55 -1.40 6.07 15.20
CA ASN A 55 -2.71 5.66 15.69
C ASN A 55 -3.57 4.95 14.63
N GLU A 56 -3.00 3.91 14.00
CA GLU A 56 -3.60 3.14 12.91
C GLU A 56 -3.89 1.69 13.34
N GLU A 57 -4.09 1.40 14.62
CA GLU A 57 -4.22 0.02 15.14
C GLU A 57 -5.28 -0.82 14.40
N ASP A 58 -6.37 -0.20 13.97
CA ASP A 58 -7.47 -0.84 13.25
C ASP A 58 -7.13 -1.19 11.79
N ASN A 59 -6.27 -0.39 11.13
CA ASN A 59 -6.05 -0.48 9.68
C ASN A 59 -4.65 -0.98 9.30
N ILE A 60 -3.67 -0.84 10.20
CA ILE A 60 -2.25 -0.96 9.84
C ILE A 60 -1.88 -2.36 9.37
N LEU A 61 -2.53 -3.40 9.89
CA LEU A 61 -2.32 -4.79 9.44
C LEU A 61 -2.80 -5.01 8.01
N GLU A 62 -3.99 -4.54 7.68
CA GLU A 62 -4.54 -4.66 6.34
C GLU A 62 -3.70 -3.86 5.35
N CYS A 63 -3.30 -2.64 5.75
CA CYS A 63 -2.40 -1.80 4.96
C CYS A 63 -1.08 -2.52 4.64
N VAL A 64 -0.37 -3.04 5.64
CA VAL A 64 0.91 -3.72 5.44
C VAL A 64 0.73 -5.02 4.64
N SER A 65 -0.29 -5.81 4.94
CA SER A 65 -0.59 -7.04 4.19
C SER A 65 -0.84 -6.73 2.71
N SER A 66 -1.66 -5.71 2.43
CA SER A 66 -1.94 -5.30 1.04
C SER A 66 -0.69 -4.83 0.29
N CYS A 67 0.28 -4.23 0.98
CA CYS A 67 1.56 -3.83 0.40
C CYS A 67 2.47 -5.03 0.12
N LEU A 68 2.44 -6.06 0.97
CA LEU A 68 3.25 -7.28 0.82
C LEU A 68 2.67 -8.24 -0.23
N ASP A 69 1.36 -8.20 -0.46
CA ASP A 69 0.60 -9.03 -1.41
C ASP A 69 0.54 -8.43 -2.83
N GLN A 70 1.37 -7.43 -3.14
CA GLN A 70 1.45 -6.87 -4.48
C GLN A 70 2.03 -7.89 -5.48
N ASP A 71 1.52 -7.87 -6.72
CA ASP A 71 2.07 -8.64 -7.85
C ASP A 71 3.38 -8.01 -8.35
N TYR A 72 4.42 -8.07 -7.50
CA TYR A 72 5.76 -7.57 -7.76
C TYR A 72 6.80 -8.60 -7.30
N PRO A 73 7.97 -8.72 -7.97
CA PRO A 73 9.00 -9.68 -7.54
C PRO A 73 9.38 -9.49 -6.08
N GLU A 74 9.27 -10.55 -5.28
CA GLU A 74 9.46 -10.48 -3.82
C GLU A 74 10.84 -9.97 -3.42
N ASP A 75 11.89 -10.38 -4.14
CA ASP A 75 13.28 -9.97 -3.89
C ASP A 75 13.53 -8.47 -4.17
N LEU A 76 12.61 -7.80 -4.86
CA LEU A 76 12.71 -6.38 -5.24
C LEU A 76 11.73 -5.50 -4.46
N LEU A 77 10.95 -6.05 -3.54
CA LEU A 77 9.98 -5.32 -2.74
C LEU A 77 10.42 -5.26 -1.27
N GLU A 78 10.43 -4.06 -0.72
CA GLU A 78 10.65 -3.82 0.71
C GLU A 78 9.51 -2.96 1.27
N VAL A 79 9.05 -3.26 2.47
CA VAL A 79 8.02 -2.48 3.17
C VAL A 79 8.58 -1.99 4.50
N ILE A 80 8.65 -0.67 4.68
CA ILE A 80 9.13 -0.04 5.92
C ILE A 80 7.98 0.73 6.55
N VAL A 81 7.60 0.37 7.78
CA VAL A 81 6.69 1.21 8.58
C VAL A 81 7.49 2.06 9.56
N VAL A 82 7.18 3.35 9.59
CA VAL A 82 7.71 4.33 10.52
C VAL A 82 6.57 4.76 11.45
N ASP A 83 6.60 4.26 12.69
CA ASP A 83 5.68 4.65 13.76
C ASP A 83 6.05 6.02 14.34
N ASP A 84 5.16 7.00 14.19
CA ASP A 84 5.30 8.35 14.76
C ASP A 84 4.77 8.41 16.20
N GLN A 85 5.36 7.58 17.06
CA GLN A 85 5.05 7.54 18.49
C GLN A 85 3.54 7.36 18.73
N SER A 86 2.95 6.34 18.12
CA SER A 86 1.54 6.04 18.35
C SER A 86 1.29 5.81 19.85
N GLU A 87 0.14 6.29 20.30
CA GLU A 87 -0.33 6.15 21.69
C GLU A 87 -1.16 4.88 21.88
N ASP A 88 -1.49 4.21 20.78
CA ASP A 88 -2.30 3.01 20.68
C ASP A 88 -1.43 1.76 20.42
N ASP A 89 -2.06 0.63 20.08
CA ASP A 89 -1.35 -0.63 19.86
C ASP A 89 -0.70 -0.77 18.47
N THR A 90 -0.70 0.27 17.62
CA THR A 90 -0.16 0.25 16.24
C THR A 90 1.22 -0.42 16.15
N TYR A 91 2.18 0.03 16.97
CA TYR A 91 3.54 -0.52 16.95
C TYR A 91 3.57 -1.98 17.41
N THR A 92 2.85 -2.30 18.49
CA THR A 92 2.82 -3.63 19.10
C THR A 92 2.18 -4.66 18.16
N ILE A 93 1.13 -4.26 17.46
CA ILE A 93 0.45 -5.05 16.45
C ILE A 93 1.41 -5.43 15.34
N LEU A 94 2.13 -4.45 14.78
CA LEU A 94 3.10 -4.68 13.72
C LEU A 94 4.28 -5.55 14.16
N GLU A 95 4.84 -5.28 15.35
CA GLU A 95 5.97 -6.03 15.89
C GLU A 95 5.63 -7.51 16.11
N ASN A 96 4.40 -7.80 16.53
CA ASN A 96 3.97 -9.16 16.87
C ASN A 96 3.42 -9.94 15.68
N GLN A 97 2.67 -9.30 14.77
CA GLN A 97 1.88 -10.03 13.77
C GLN A 97 2.55 -10.10 12.41
N VAL A 98 3.40 -9.14 12.03
CA VAL A 98 4.07 -9.13 10.72
C VAL A 98 5.42 -9.83 10.81
N LYS A 99 5.57 -10.98 10.13
CA LYS A 99 6.77 -11.83 10.14
C LYS A 99 7.39 -12.04 8.76
N ASP A 100 7.25 -11.07 7.88
CA ASP A 100 7.84 -11.08 6.53
C ASP A 100 9.29 -10.57 6.58
N TYR A 101 10.20 -11.18 5.81
CA TYR A 101 11.61 -10.77 5.75
C TYR A 101 11.81 -9.43 5.02
N ARG A 102 10.86 -9.04 4.18
CA ARG A 102 10.81 -7.77 3.44
C ARG A 102 10.31 -6.61 4.31
N PHE A 103 9.70 -6.93 5.45
CA PHE A 103 9.11 -5.95 6.36
C PHE A 103 10.12 -5.42 7.38
N LYS A 104 10.14 -4.09 7.58
CA LYS A 104 10.93 -3.42 8.61
C LYS A 104 10.06 -2.44 9.39
N LEU A 105 10.19 -2.47 10.70
CA LEU A 105 9.49 -1.56 11.61
C LEU A 105 10.49 -0.61 12.27
N MET A 106 10.20 0.69 12.21
CA MET A 106 10.96 1.75 12.86
C MET A 106 10.03 2.57 13.76
N ARG A 107 10.50 2.98 14.93
CA ARG A 107 9.76 3.88 15.83
C ARG A 107 10.51 5.19 16.02
N LEU A 108 9.85 6.31 15.75
CA LEU A 108 10.41 7.64 15.96
C LEU A 108 10.62 7.91 17.45
N GLY A 109 11.67 8.67 17.79
CA GLY A 109 12.02 9.00 19.17
C GLY A 109 12.71 7.88 19.96
N VAL A 110 12.61 6.62 19.51
CA VAL A 110 13.33 5.48 20.10
C VAL A 110 14.62 5.25 19.32
N TRP A 111 15.66 6.04 19.56
CA TRP A 111 16.98 5.79 18.98
C TRP A 111 17.64 4.57 19.64
N LYS A 112 17.20 3.36 19.26
CA LYS A 112 18.00 2.16 19.46
C LYS A 112 19.09 2.18 18.39
N ARG A 113 20.36 2.25 18.82
CA ARG A 113 21.49 1.84 17.97
C ARG A 113 21.17 0.43 17.48
N THR A 114 20.70 0.29 16.25
CA THR A 114 20.79 -1.00 15.60
C THR A 114 22.28 -1.28 15.51
N THR A 115 22.76 -2.20 16.34
CA THR A 115 24.12 -2.72 16.23
C THR A 115 24.15 -3.45 14.91
N ILE A 116 24.55 -2.76 13.85
CA ILE A 116 25.10 -3.39 12.67
C ILE A 116 26.19 -4.31 13.23
N VAL A 117 25.95 -5.61 13.19
CA VAL A 117 26.94 -6.62 13.58
C VAL A 117 28.02 -6.56 12.50
N GLY A 118 28.92 -5.60 12.69
CA GLY A 118 29.84 -5.13 11.67
C GLY A 118 30.97 -4.37 12.35
N SER A 119 31.93 -5.14 12.85
CA SER A 119 33.31 -4.74 13.10
C SER A 119 33.59 -3.64 14.14
N LYS A 120 34.37 -4.03 15.16
CA LYS A 120 34.99 -3.14 16.15
C LYS A 120 35.68 -1.92 15.50
N LYS A 121 35.21 -0.69 15.74
CA LYS A 121 36.12 0.48 15.87
C LYS A 121 35.54 1.71 16.57
N LYS A 122 35.85 1.80 17.87
CA LYS A 122 36.33 2.98 18.62
C LYS A 122 35.79 4.38 18.24
N ARG A 123 34.90 4.88 19.11
CA ARG A 123 34.69 6.28 19.58
C ARG A 123 35.31 7.40 18.73
N ARG A 124 34.49 8.32 18.25
CA ARG A 124 34.67 9.76 18.51
C ARG A 124 33.34 10.52 18.42
N SER A 125 33.05 11.18 19.53
CA SER A 125 32.02 12.16 19.77
C SER A 125 32.29 13.44 18.99
N HIS A 126 31.44 13.79 18.03
CA HIS A 126 30.77 15.09 17.98
C HIS A 126 29.81 15.10 16.78
N MET A 127 28.72 15.80 17.00
CA MET A 127 27.60 16.08 16.14
C MET A 127 28.06 16.80 14.86
N GLU A 128 28.31 16.06 13.78
CA GLU A 128 28.41 16.63 12.44
C GLU A 128 27.73 15.71 11.42
N LEU A 129 26.58 16.21 10.95
CA LEU A 129 26.21 16.22 9.55
C LEU A 129 26.19 14.86 8.83
N ILE A 130 25.05 14.17 8.93
CA ILE A 130 24.59 13.30 7.83
C ILE A 130 24.00 14.23 6.77
N MET A 131 24.88 14.95 6.09
CA MET A 131 24.68 15.43 4.72
C MET A 131 25.71 14.66 3.90
N LEU A 132 25.30 14.17 2.73
CA LEU A 132 26.09 13.45 1.71
C LEU A 132 26.12 11.92 1.84
N LYS A 133 25.13 11.25 1.23
CA LYS A 133 25.35 10.54 -0.04
C LYS A 133 24.05 10.04 -0.68
N ALA A 134 23.46 10.91 -1.49
CA ALA A 134 22.87 10.52 -2.78
C ALA A 134 23.81 11.10 -3.86
N PRO A 135 23.88 10.53 -5.08
CA PRO A 135 24.98 10.70 -6.03
C PRO A 135 25.34 12.14 -6.39
#